data_AF-A0A534HPQ3-F1
#
_entry.id   AF-A0A534HPQ3-F1
#
_cell.length_a   1.000
_cell.length_b   1.000
_cell.length_c   1.000
_cell.angle_alpha   90.00
_cell.angle_beta   90.00
_cell.angle_gamma   90.00
#
_symmetry.space_group_name_H-M   'P 1'
#
loop_
_entity.id
_entity.type
_entity.pdbx_description
1 polymer ?
#
loop_
_entity_poly.entity_id
_entity_poly.type
_entity_poly.pdbx_seq_one_letter_code
_entity_poly.pdbx_strand_id
1 'polypeptide(L)'
;MAFLGLVPSCGNTFQGEDMFEDRGSMGFLRTAKARNAEEAIGHSEGIVTVLRLNQADLKPAEDALTIAKQFFETHQYSKALQAARRAESLAVALDERFTAYQGAVQKIVVAIASMKHLGLPTESMEGVLGRAEEKVVAGVWDNGAFVPNYVDACVLLDKAAAEGQAIRAKAERASNRIFAAELAIEALSNVTAGPNGSYTARNAASAMEGRLHDATRELAVGNADGAVEIAQELETKATELRALFGETVQTLLESEADLGELRGEGALTQVLEEQMRMARDMIERGLIEPGAAMAIRLRGEAKLLGDRYRKATTTLKDADVLYGRLQAEGFHSYEADAALRDARRSLREGGYARAIEHLERALLAFARRTNARAALAKSIEDTRQRVRLLEGRGLTFMPDIQEVLGRAEREFYHGNYSGSSEDLRIATVLLDGATRAPTRDGRRA
;
A
#
# COMPACT_ATOMS: atom_id res chain seq x y z
N MET A 1 58.11 -40.20 22.92
CA MET A 1 58.33 -41.20 21.84
C MET A 1 59.10 -40.49 20.74
N ALA A 2 60.43 -40.67 20.74
CA ALA A 2 61.17 -41.62 19.90
C ALA A 2 61.52 -40.96 18.55
N PHE A 3 62.67 -40.27 18.44
CA PHE A 3 64.04 -40.76 18.11
C PHE A 3 64.30 -40.99 16.62
N LEU A 4 65.57 -40.74 16.24
CA LEU A 4 66.27 -40.89 14.95
C LEU A 4 66.24 -39.62 14.09
N GLY A 5 67.31 -38.83 13.91
CA GLY A 5 68.75 -39.05 14.11
C GLY A 5 69.42 -39.30 12.76
N LEU A 6 70.33 -38.43 12.34
CA LEU A 6 71.49 -38.75 11.49
C LEU A 6 72.43 -37.55 11.31
N VAL A 7 73.61 -37.68 11.92
CA VAL A 7 74.88 -37.02 11.57
C VAL A 7 75.78 -38.11 10.98
N PRO A 8 76.66 -37.78 10.02
CA PRO A 8 78.11 -37.94 10.23
C PRO A 8 78.88 -36.71 9.70
N SER A 9 79.86 -36.10 10.37
CA SER A 9 81.15 -36.61 10.87
C SER A 9 82.11 -37.12 9.78
N CYS A 10 83.01 -36.22 9.35
CA CYS A 10 84.42 -36.45 9.01
C CYS A 10 85.12 -35.14 9.45
N GLY A 11 86.24 -35.09 10.16
CA GLY A 11 87.33 -36.05 10.36
C GLY A 11 88.63 -35.25 10.29
N ASN A 12 89.25 -35.04 11.46
CA ASN A 12 90.52 -34.35 11.74
C ASN A 12 91.67 -34.65 10.76
N THR A 13 92.57 -33.66 10.57
CA THR A 13 93.98 -33.80 10.99
C THR A 13 94.61 -32.46 11.40
N PHE A 14 95.27 -32.54 12.54
CA PHE A 14 96.16 -31.62 13.25
C PHE A 14 97.38 -31.19 12.42
N GLN A 15 97.82 -29.93 12.56
CA GLN A 15 99.12 -29.52 13.13
C GLN A 15 99.42 -28.04 12.80
N GLY A 16 99.84 -27.31 13.83
CA GLY A 16 100.22 -25.90 13.74
C GLY A 16 100.14 -25.28 15.12
N GLU A 17 101.12 -25.63 15.95
CA GLU A 17 101.49 -24.85 17.12
C GLU A 17 101.64 -23.38 16.71
N ASP A 18 101.00 -22.47 17.45
CA ASP A 18 101.66 -21.21 17.78
C ASP A 18 100.94 -20.56 18.97
N MET A 19 101.65 -20.56 20.08
CA MET A 19 101.43 -19.64 21.19
C MET A 19 101.66 -18.21 20.69
N PHE A 20 100.60 -17.41 20.56
CA PHE A 20 100.74 -15.95 20.48
C PHE A 20 99.63 -15.25 21.28
N GLU A 21 100.02 -14.84 22.47
CA GLU A 21 99.66 -13.61 23.18
C GLU A 21 98.26 -12.99 22.97
N ASP A 22 97.41 -13.34 23.92
CA ASP A 22 96.05 -12.92 24.21
C ASP A 22 95.91 -11.45 24.73
N ARG A 23 96.47 -10.44 24.05
CA ARG A 23 96.30 -9.02 24.47
C ARG A 23 96.00 -8.00 23.37
N GLY A 24 96.04 -8.38 22.09
CA GLY A 24 95.74 -7.48 20.97
C GLY A 24 94.29 -7.50 20.46
N SER A 25 93.57 -8.63 20.60
CA SER A 25 92.23 -8.82 20.00
C SER A 25 91.10 -8.18 20.82
N MET A 26 91.23 -8.10 22.15
CA MET A 26 90.25 -7.45 23.02
C MET A 26 90.21 -5.92 22.85
N GLY A 27 91.35 -5.29 22.51
CA GLY A 27 91.44 -3.85 22.30
C GLY A 27 90.68 -3.38 21.06
N PHE A 28 90.89 -4.05 19.93
CA PHE A 28 90.22 -3.74 18.66
C PHE A 28 88.70 -3.97 18.70
N LEU A 29 88.26 -5.04 19.38
CA LEU A 29 86.83 -5.30 19.56
C LEU A 29 86.17 -4.30 20.51
N ARG A 30 86.89 -3.79 21.52
CA ARG A 30 86.38 -2.78 22.45
C ARG A 30 86.31 -1.40 21.79
N THR A 31 87.30 -1.02 20.98
CA THR A 31 87.28 0.24 20.22
C THR A 31 86.22 0.24 19.13
N ALA A 32 86.02 -0.89 18.42
CA ALA A 32 84.93 -1.04 17.46
C ALA A 32 83.54 -0.96 18.12
N LYS A 33 83.36 -1.60 19.29
CA LYS A 33 82.10 -1.53 20.07
C LYS A 33 81.83 -0.12 20.61
N ALA A 34 82.86 0.60 21.03
CA ALA A 34 82.74 1.98 21.49
C ALA A 34 82.31 2.91 20.33
N ARG A 35 82.97 2.81 19.18
CA ARG A 35 82.62 3.59 17.98
C ARG A 35 81.19 3.32 17.51
N ASN A 36 80.78 2.04 17.45
CA ASN A 36 79.42 1.68 17.06
C ASN A 36 78.36 2.19 18.06
N ALA A 37 78.66 2.23 19.35
CA ALA A 37 77.76 2.76 20.36
C ALA A 37 77.65 4.29 20.29
N GLU A 38 78.77 4.98 20.03
CA GLU A 38 78.82 6.44 19.84
C GLU A 38 78.06 6.88 18.58
N GLU A 39 78.28 6.20 17.45
CA GLU A 39 77.55 6.44 16.20
C GLU A 39 76.04 6.18 16.37
N ALA A 40 75.65 5.13 17.10
CA ALA A 40 74.25 4.85 17.39
C ALA A 40 73.61 5.91 18.31
N ILE A 41 74.30 6.36 19.35
CA ILE A 41 73.81 7.45 20.23
C ILE A 41 73.62 8.74 19.42
N GLY A 42 74.61 9.14 18.63
CA GLY A 42 74.52 10.33 17.78
C GLY A 42 73.40 10.24 16.73
N HIS A 43 73.17 9.05 16.16
CA HIS A 43 72.06 8.82 15.24
C HIS A 43 70.70 8.93 15.93
N SER A 44 70.52 8.27 17.08
CA SER A 44 69.29 8.33 17.87
C SER A 44 69.00 9.75 18.38
N GLU A 45 70.03 10.53 18.74
CA GLU A 45 69.90 11.94 19.07
C GLU A 45 69.39 12.78 17.89
N GLY A 46 69.96 12.55 16.70
CA GLY A 46 69.51 13.19 15.47
C GLY A 46 68.03 12.90 15.17
N ILE A 47 67.60 11.65 15.35
CA ILE A 47 66.20 11.26 15.13
C ILE A 47 65.28 11.89 16.18
N VAL A 48 65.60 11.82 17.47
CA VAL A 48 64.77 12.41 18.53
C VAL A 48 64.67 13.94 18.35
N THR A 49 65.76 14.61 17.93
CA THR A 49 65.73 16.06 17.69
C THR A 49 64.90 16.47 16.47
N VAL A 50 64.92 15.68 15.39
CA VAL A 50 64.04 15.91 14.23
C VAL A 50 62.58 15.65 14.60
N LEU A 51 62.29 14.54 15.29
CA LEU A 51 60.93 14.16 15.64
C LEU A 51 60.31 15.04 16.73
N ARG A 52 61.12 15.73 17.56
CA ARG A 52 60.64 16.75 18.50
C ARG A 52 59.88 17.91 17.83
N LEU A 53 60.06 18.11 16.52
CA LEU A 53 59.29 19.10 15.77
C LEU A 53 57.81 18.69 15.62
N ASN A 54 57.53 17.39 15.65
CA ASN A 54 56.18 16.86 15.76
C ASN A 54 55.81 16.85 17.25
N GLN A 55 54.62 17.34 17.61
CA GLN A 55 54.17 17.57 19.00
C GLN A 55 53.96 16.26 19.83
N ALA A 56 54.54 15.15 19.42
CA ALA A 56 54.48 13.86 20.11
C ALA A 56 55.24 13.92 21.45
N ASP A 57 54.74 13.21 22.47
CA ASP A 57 55.47 13.08 23.73
C ASP A 57 56.62 12.06 23.59
N LEU A 58 57.83 12.58 23.35
CA LEU A 58 59.04 11.79 23.17
C LEU A 58 59.84 11.57 24.46
N LYS A 59 59.34 12.00 25.64
CA LYS A 59 60.03 11.80 26.93
C LYS A 59 60.51 10.36 27.16
N PRO A 60 59.74 9.31 26.83
CA PRO A 60 60.20 7.93 27.02
C PRO A 60 61.41 7.56 26.14
N ALA A 61 61.53 8.16 24.96
CA ALA A 61 62.69 7.99 24.08
C ALA A 61 63.90 8.81 24.57
N GLU A 62 63.66 10.01 25.11
CA GLU A 62 64.69 10.86 25.72
C GLU A 62 65.29 10.23 27.00
N ASP A 63 64.46 9.61 27.83
CA ASP A 63 64.88 8.87 29.02
C ASP A 63 65.75 7.65 28.63
N ALA A 64 65.34 6.90 27.60
CA ALA A 64 66.12 5.78 27.07
C ALA A 64 67.47 6.24 26.49
N LEU A 65 67.52 7.41 25.85
CA LEU A 65 68.74 8.02 25.32
C LEU A 65 69.68 8.50 26.43
N THR A 66 69.12 9.03 27.52
CA THR A 66 69.87 9.40 28.73
C THR A 66 70.51 8.18 29.38
N ILE A 67 69.76 7.07 29.47
CA ILE A 67 70.28 5.77 29.96
C ILE A 67 71.40 5.25 29.02
N ALA A 68 71.26 5.42 27.71
CA ALA A 68 72.29 5.03 26.74
C ALA A 68 73.61 5.77 26.96
N LYS A 69 73.55 7.09 27.21
CA LYS A 69 74.71 7.92 27.56
C LYS A 69 75.38 7.49 28.86
N GLN A 70 74.59 7.22 29.91
CA GLN A 70 75.12 6.73 31.18
C GLN A 70 75.83 5.37 31.04
N PHE A 71 75.29 4.46 30.21
CA PHE A 71 75.98 3.20 29.91
C PHE A 71 77.26 3.39 29.08
N PHE A 72 77.32 4.42 28.24
CA PHE A 72 78.52 4.78 27.49
C PHE A 72 79.61 5.33 28.41
N GLU A 73 79.25 6.24 29.32
CA GLU A 73 80.13 6.82 30.35
C GLU A 73 80.73 5.75 31.28
N THR A 74 79.94 4.71 31.60
CA THR A 74 80.38 3.58 32.45
C THR A 74 81.09 2.45 31.66
N HIS A 75 81.46 2.70 30.40
CA HIS A 75 82.13 1.75 29.50
C HIS A 75 81.36 0.46 29.19
N GLN A 76 80.04 0.44 29.42
CA GLN A 76 79.16 -0.70 29.10
C GLN A 76 78.60 -0.59 27.66
N TYR A 77 79.52 -0.58 26.68
CA TYR A 77 79.21 -0.25 25.28
C TYR A 77 78.14 -1.11 24.61
N SER A 78 78.02 -2.40 24.97
CA SER A 78 76.95 -3.26 24.44
C SER A 78 75.56 -2.86 24.93
N LYS A 79 75.45 -2.43 26.20
CA LYS A 79 74.18 -1.95 26.77
C LYS A 79 73.84 -0.54 26.28
N ALA A 80 74.86 0.31 26.11
CA ALA A 80 74.70 1.63 25.50
C ALA A 80 74.12 1.53 24.07
N LEU A 81 74.67 0.63 23.24
CA LEU A 81 74.17 0.37 21.89
C LEU A 81 72.72 -0.14 21.89
N GLN A 82 72.37 -1.06 22.81
CA GLN A 82 71.00 -1.57 22.94
C GLN A 82 70.01 -0.50 23.40
N ALA A 83 70.40 0.34 24.36
CA ALA A 83 69.59 1.46 24.85
C ALA A 83 69.39 2.55 23.77
N ALA A 84 70.43 2.87 22.98
CA ALA A 84 70.34 3.81 21.87
C ALA A 84 69.37 3.33 20.78
N ARG A 85 69.53 2.08 20.30
CA ARG A 85 68.59 1.48 19.33
C ARG A 85 67.16 1.41 19.85
N ARG A 86 67.00 1.19 21.16
CA ARG A 86 65.69 1.21 21.81
C ARG A 86 65.10 2.62 21.83
N ALA A 87 65.88 3.65 22.14
CA ALA A 87 65.45 5.04 22.09
C ALA A 87 64.98 5.44 20.68
N GLU A 88 65.73 5.05 19.65
CA GLU A 88 65.35 5.25 18.24
C GLU A 88 64.02 4.55 17.90
N SER A 89 63.89 3.26 18.22
CA SER A 89 62.66 2.51 17.95
C SER A 89 61.44 3.07 18.68
N LEU A 90 61.61 3.57 19.91
CA LEU A 90 60.56 4.22 20.68
C LEU A 90 60.18 5.56 20.07
N ALA A 91 61.15 6.37 19.65
CA ALA A 91 60.89 7.68 19.04
C ALA A 91 60.08 7.54 17.75
N VAL A 92 60.49 6.64 16.84
CA VAL A 92 59.77 6.38 15.58
C VAL A 92 58.37 5.82 15.86
N ALA A 93 58.24 4.81 16.73
CA ALA A 93 56.95 4.22 17.03
C ALA A 93 55.98 5.20 17.71
N LEU A 94 56.48 6.11 18.56
CA LEU A 94 55.64 7.12 19.22
C LEU A 94 55.17 8.18 18.24
N ASP A 95 56.03 8.63 17.33
CA ASP A 95 55.65 9.59 16.28
C ASP A 95 54.60 9.01 15.32
N GLU A 96 54.78 7.76 14.87
CA GLU A 96 53.79 7.06 14.04
C GLU A 96 52.45 6.90 14.76
N ARG A 97 52.48 6.46 16.04
CA ARG A 97 51.28 6.29 16.86
C ARG A 97 50.58 7.63 17.13
N PHE A 98 51.34 8.69 17.37
CA PHE A 98 50.80 10.04 17.57
C PHE A 98 50.15 10.59 16.29
N THR A 99 50.79 10.39 15.14
CA THR A 99 50.22 10.78 13.83
C THR A 99 48.91 10.04 13.56
N ALA A 100 48.85 8.74 13.85
CA ALA A 100 47.62 7.96 13.75
C ALA A 100 46.53 8.49 14.71
N TYR A 101 46.90 8.84 15.94
CA TYR A 101 46.00 9.45 16.91
C TYR A 101 45.44 10.79 16.44
N GLN A 102 46.29 11.71 15.95
CA GLN A 102 45.84 12.98 15.39
C GLN A 102 44.88 12.77 14.21
N GLY A 103 45.17 11.81 13.33
CA GLY A 103 44.27 11.41 12.25
C GLY A 103 42.92 10.94 12.77
N ALA A 104 42.89 10.09 13.81
CA ALA A 104 41.65 9.60 14.42
C ALA A 104 40.84 10.72 15.12
N VAL A 105 41.52 11.64 15.81
CA VAL A 105 40.90 12.85 16.39
C VAL A 105 40.26 13.69 15.29
N GLN A 106 40.98 13.95 14.21
CA GLN A 106 40.46 14.74 13.09
C GLN A 106 39.23 14.10 12.44
N LYS A 107 39.21 12.77 12.27
CA LYS A 107 38.03 12.05 11.77
C LYS A 107 36.80 12.30 12.64
N ILE A 108 36.93 12.24 13.97
CA ILE A 108 35.80 12.51 14.87
C ILE A 108 35.40 13.97 14.85
N VAL A 109 36.35 14.90 14.86
CA VAL A 109 36.03 16.34 14.78
C VAL A 109 35.22 16.65 13.52
N VAL A 110 35.61 16.08 12.38
CA VAL A 110 34.85 16.19 11.13
C VAL A 110 33.46 15.53 11.25
N ALA A 111 33.37 14.36 11.87
CA ALA A 111 32.10 13.68 12.10
C ALA A 111 31.15 14.52 12.97
N ILE A 112 31.63 15.05 14.10
CA ILE A 112 30.88 15.94 14.99
C ILE A 112 30.42 17.19 14.25
N ALA A 113 31.31 17.85 13.49
CA ALA A 113 30.94 19.03 12.71
C ALA A 113 29.82 18.71 11.71
N SER A 114 29.93 17.57 11.00
CA SER A 114 28.89 17.13 10.06
C SER A 114 27.56 16.83 10.75
N MET A 115 27.58 16.22 11.93
CA MET A 115 26.37 15.93 12.71
C MET A 115 25.73 17.21 13.26
N LYS A 116 26.52 18.19 13.71
CA LYS A 116 26.02 19.50 14.13
C LYS A 116 25.32 20.24 12.99
N HIS A 117 25.88 20.19 11.77
CA HIS A 117 25.24 20.78 10.60
C HIS A 117 23.87 20.16 10.29
N LEU A 118 23.67 18.88 10.62
CA LEU A 118 22.40 18.17 10.47
C LEU A 118 21.48 18.29 11.70
N GLY A 119 21.89 19.04 12.74
CA GLY A 119 21.11 19.20 13.97
C GLY A 119 21.05 17.95 14.86
N LEU A 120 21.95 16.99 14.66
CA LEU A 120 21.98 15.74 15.42
C LEU A 120 22.70 15.91 16.77
N PRO A 121 22.34 15.10 17.79
CA PRO A 121 23.01 15.12 19.09
C PRO A 121 24.48 14.67 18.96
N THR A 122 25.40 15.44 19.55
CA THR A 122 26.86 15.19 19.45
C THR A 122 27.57 14.99 20.78
N GLU A 123 26.87 15.16 21.90
CA GLU A 123 27.43 15.11 23.26
C GLU A 123 28.15 13.78 23.57
N SER A 124 27.61 12.66 23.08
CA SER A 124 28.22 11.34 23.28
C SER A 124 29.58 11.20 22.60
N MET A 125 29.77 11.80 21.43
CA MET A 125 31.03 11.77 20.67
C MET A 125 32.05 12.75 21.22
N GLU A 126 31.60 13.93 21.64
CA GLU A 126 32.44 14.88 22.37
C GLU A 126 32.97 14.25 23.67
N GLY A 127 32.13 13.48 24.38
CA GLY A 127 32.56 12.70 25.53
C GLY A 127 33.53 11.54 25.21
N VAL A 128 33.59 11.05 23.97
CA VAL A 128 34.61 10.07 23.54
C VAL A 128 35.96 10.76 23.34
N LEU A 129 35.99 11.99 22.82
CA LEU A 129 37.23 12.77 22.68
C LEU A 129 37.89 12.98 24.05
N GLY A 130 37.13 13.43 25.05
CA GLY A 130 37.65 13.60 26.42
C GLY A 130 38.19 12.30 27.02
N ARG A 131 37.47 11.18 26.86
CA ARG A 131 37.93 9.85 27.32
C ARG A 131 39.18 9.35 26.59
N ALA A 132 39.34 9.69 25.31
CA ALA A 132 40.52 9.35 24.54
C ALA A 132 41.75 10.14 25.04
N GLU A 133 41.58 11.43 25.32
CA GLU A 133 42.63 12.27 25.93
C GLU A 133 43.04 11.74 27.32
N GLU A 134 42.07 11.41 28.18
CA GLU A 134 42.32 10.78 29.48
C GLU A 134 43.14 9.48 29.34
N LYS A 135 42.81 8.64 28.35
CA LYS A 135 43.57 7.41 28.08
C LYS A 135 44.99 7.67 27.61
N VAL A 136 45.19 8.67 26.74
CA VAL A 136 46.53 9.06 26.29
C VAL A 136 47.39 9.46 27.49
N VAL A 137 46.84 10.29 28.39
CA VAL A 137 47.52 10.78 29.60
C VAL A 137 47.76 9.65 30.61
N ALA A 138 46.83 8.71 30.75
CA ALA A 138 46.95 7.57 31.67
C ALA A 138 48.13 6.64 31.33
N GLY A 139 48.56 6.62 30.06
CA GLY A 139 49.73 5.88 29.59
C GLY A 139 49.65 4.36 29.75
N VAL A 140 50.61 3.64 29.16
CA VAL A 140 50.77 2.19 29.24
C VAL A 140 52.25 1.85 29.36
N TRP A 141 52.55 0.75 30.06
CA TRP A 141 53.89 0.19 30.07
C TRP A 141 54.13 -0.63 28.79
N ASP A 142 55.04 -0.15 27.93
CA ASP A 142 55.45 -0.83 26.70
C ASP A 142 56.96 -1.09 26.74
N ASN A 143 57.35 -2.35 26.56
CA ASN A 143 58.73 -2.84 26.60
C ASN A 143 59.55 -2.47 27.86
N GLY A 144 58.94 -1.98 28.94
CA GLY A 144 59.61 -1.53 30.17
C GLY A 144 59.86 -0.02 30.24
N ALA A 145 59.22 0.77 29.36
CA ALA A 145 59.10 2.22 29.49
C ALA A 145 57.60 2.58 29.61
N PHE A 146 57.30 3.63 30.36
CA PHE A 146 55.95 4.17 30.43
C PHE A 146 55.74 5.12 29.25
N VAL A 147 54.79 4.81 28.38
CA VAL A 147 54.53 5.56 27.13
C VAL A 147 53.07 6.02 27.06
N PRO A 148 52.76 7.11 26.35
CA PRO A 148 51.37 7.51 26.11
C PRO A 148 50.59 6.42 25.37
N ASN A 149 49.33 6.19 25.78
CA ASN A 149 48.49 5.14 25.21
C ASN A 149 47.71 5.62 23.97
N TYR A 150 48.44 5.95 22.91
CA TYR A 150 47.83 6.36 21.65
C TYR A 150 47.03 5.22 20.98
N VAL A 151 47.45 3.96 21.14
CA VAL A 151 46.83 2.81 20.46
C VAL A 151 45.40 2.58 20.93
N ASP A 152 45.18 2.48 22.25
CA ASP A 152 43.82 2.27 22.76
C ASP A 152 42.93 3.51 22.58
N ALA A 153 43.53 4.70 22.59
CA ALA A 153 42.84 5.94 22.28
C ALA A 153 42.36 5.93 20.81
N CYS A 154 43.21 5.56 19.85
CA CYS A 154 42.83 5.39 18.44
C CYS A 154 41.68 4.40 18.28
N VAL A 155 41.72 3.25 18.95
CA VAL A 155 40.64 2.24 18.85
C VAL A 155 39.30 2.80 19.33
N LEU A 156 39.29 3.55 20.44
CA LEU A 156 38.07 4.23 20.91
C LEU A 156 37.58 5.26 19.89
N LEU A 157 38.51 6.06 19.36
CA LEU A 157 38.19 7.13 18.42
C LEU A 157 37.66 6.60 17.09
N ASP A 158 38.32 5.61 16.49
CA ASP A 158 37.89 5.01 15.21
C ASP A 158 36.53 4.31 15.37
N LYS A 159 36.27 3.64 16.51
CA LYS A 159 34.96 3.02 16.78
C LYS A 159 33.85 4.08 16.84
N ALA A 160 34.06 5.16 17.59
CA ALA A 160 33.09 6.24 17.68
C ALA A 160 32.90 6.99 16.35
N ALA A 161 33.97 7.15 15.55
CA ALA A 161 33.87 7.70 14.20
C ALA A 161 33.00 6.82 13.29
N ALA A 162 33.16 5.50 13.34
CA ALA A 162 32.33 4.56 12.57
C ALA A 162 30.86 4.60 13.02
N GLU A 163 30.59 4.65 14.33
CA GLU A 163 29.25 4.81 14.88
C GLU A 163 28.60 6.13 14.41
N GLY A 164 29.36 7.24 14.42
CA GLY A 164 28.86 8.53 13.94
C GLY A 164 28.57 8.58 12.46
N GLN A 165 29.40 7.93 11.63
CA GLN A 165 29.09 7.76 10.21
C GLN A 165 27.82 6.94 10.00
N ALA A 166 27.59 5.89 10.80
CA ALA A 166 26.36 5.09 10.70
C ALA A 166 25.12 5.92 11.09
N ILE A 167 25.19 6.70 12.17
CA ILE A 167 24.11 7.61 12.58
C ILE A 167 23.83 8.65 11.50
N ARG A 168 24.89 9.26 10.94
CA ARG A 168 24.76 10.23 9.85
C ARG A 168 24.09 9.62 8.63
N ALA A 169 24.53 8.44 8.20
CA ALA A 169 23.94 7.75 7.06
C ALA A 169 22.45 7.41 7.28
N LYS A 170 22.07 7.04 8.50
CA LYS A 170 20.65 6.85 8.85
C LYS A 170 19.87 8.16 8.80
N ALA A 171 20.40 9.24 9.37
CA ALA A 171 19.78 10.55 9.37
C ALA A 171 19.59 11.12 7.94
N GLU A 172 20.58 10.96 7.07
CA GLU A 172 20.48 11.35 5.66
C GLU A 172 19.36 10.57 4.95
N ARG A 173 19.25 9.26 5.18
CA ARG A 173 18.14 8.45 4.64
C ARG A 173 16.79 8.91 5.16
N ALA A 174 16.68 9.19 6.45
CA ALA A 174 15.46 9.71 7.06
C ALA A 174 15.07 11.07 6.47
N SER A 175 16.03 12.00 6.35
CA SER A 175 15.81 13.31 5.73
C SER A 175 15.31 13.19 4.29
N ASN A 176 15.92 12.32 3.48
CA ASN A 176 15.49 12.08 2.10
C ASN A 176 14.07 11.50 2.04
N ARG A 177 13.70 10.63 2.99
CA ARG A 177 12.36 10.05 3.08
C ARG A 177 11.31 11.06 3.51
N ILE A 178 11.62 11.90 4.50
CA ILE A 178 10.75 13.03 4.90
C ILE A 178 10.51 13.94 3.70
N PHE A 179 11.56 14.27 2.95
CA PHE A 179 11.42 15.09 1.74
C PHE A 179 10.55 14.43 0.65
N ALA A 180 10.69 13.12 0.44
CA ALA A 180 9.83 12.39 -0.49
C ALA A 180 8.35 12.41 -0.04
N ALA A 181 8.10 12.24 1.26
CA ALA A 181 6.77 12.33 1.84
C ALA A 181 6.18 13.75 1.69
N GLU A 182 6.98 14.79 1.93
CA GLU A 182 6.60 16.19 1.74
C GLU A 182 6.19 16.45 0.28
N LEU A 183 7.00 16.01 -0.69
CA LEU A 183 6.69 16.13 -2.11
C LEU A 183 5.41 15.38 -2.49
N ALA A 184 5.15 14.21 -1.90
CA ALA A 184 3.93 13.45 -2.13
C ALA A 184 2.69 14.16 -1.55
N ILE A 185 2.80 14.73 -0.34
CA ILE A 185 1.75 15.54 0.29
C ILE A 185 1.48 16.82 -0.51
N GLU A 186 2.53 17.51 -0.96
CA GLU A 186 2.40 18.69 -1.81
C GLU A 186 1.72 18.34 -3.14
N ALA A 187 2.13 17.23 -3.76
CA ALA A 187 1.51 16.72 -4.98
C ALA A 187 0.02 16.40 -4.77
N LEU A 188 -0.37 15.82 -3.64
CA LEU A 188 -1.77 15.65 -3.25
C LEU A 188 -2.48 17.01 -3.12
N SER A 189 -1.86 17.98 -2.44
CA SER A 189 -2.46 19.29 -2.21
C SER A 189 -2.77 20.06 -3.50
N ASN A 190 -1.94 19.85 -4.52
CA ASN A 190 -2.02 20.49 -5.83
C ASN A 190 -2.93 19.74 -6.80
N VAL A 191 -3.43 18.55 -6.42
CA VAL A 191 -4.37 17.81 -7.26
C VAL A 191 -5.71 18.54 -7.27
N THR A 192 -6.10 18.93 -8.48
CA THR A 192 -7.42 19.48 -8.79
C THR A 192 -8.12 18.58 -9.80
N ALA A 193 -9.44 18.53 -9.70
CA ALA A 193 -10.27 17.74 -10.62
C ALA A 193 -11.61 18.43 -10.88
N GLY A 194 -12.30 17.98 -11.93
CA GLY A 194 -13.58 18.51 -12.38
C GLY A 194 -13.50 19.83 -13.15
N PRO A 195 -14.66 20.38 -13.56
CA PRO A 195 -14.74 21.59 -14.36
C PRO A 195 -14.02 22.75 -13.66
N ASN A 196 -13.06 23.37 -14.35
CA ASN A 196 -12.24 24.49 -13.84
C ASN A 196 -11.48 24.20 -12.53
N GLY A 197 -11.27 22.93 -12.15
CA GLY A 197 -10.60 22.57 -10.90
C GLY A 197 -11.46 22.80 -9.65
N SER A 198 -12.79 22.61 -9.77
CA SER A 198 -13.74 22.80 -8.67
C SER A 198 -13.48 21.93 -7.44
N TYR A 199 -12.84 20.77 -7.61
CA TYR A 199 -12.46 19.88 -6.52
C TYR A 199 -10.98 19.99 -6.23
N THR A 200 -10.63 20.06 -4.94
CA THR A 200 -9.24 20.09 -4.50
C THR A 200 -9.02 19.10 -3.36
N ALA A 201 -7.86 18.44 -3.34
CA ALA A 201 -7.48 17.54 -2.26
C ALA A 201 -6.67 18.23 -1.14
N ARG A 202 -6.64 19.57 -1.13
CA ARG A 202 -5.82 20.38 -0.22
C ARG A 202 -6.07 20.08 1.26
N ASN A 203 -7.32 19.88 1.64
CA ASN A 203 -7.67 19.61 3.04
C ASN A 203 -7.23 18.22 3.51
N ALA A 204 -7.16 17.23 2.61
CA ALA A 204 -6.59 15.92 2.92
C ALA A 204 -5.07 16.03 3.15
N ALA A 205 -4.37 16.82 2.34
CA ALA A 205 -2.94 17.07 2.51
C ALA A 205 -2.65 17.80 3.83
N SER A 206 -3.43 18.82 4.20
CA SER A 206 -3.25 19.57 5.45
C SER A 206 -3.36 18.67 6.70
N ALA A 207 -4.24 17.65 6.68
CA ALA A 207 -4.33 16.69 7.78
C ALA A 207 -3.06 15.85 7.97
N MET A 208 -2.22 15.73 6.93
CA MET A 208 -0.98 14.94 6.94
C MET A 208 0.24 15.77 7.40
N GLU A 209 0.19 17.10 7.30
CA GLU A 209 1.27 18.02 7.70
C GLU A 209 1.65 17.86 9.19
N GLY A 210 0.66 17.61 10.06
CA GLY A 210 0.91 17.36 11.49
C GLY A 210 1.78 16.12 11.73
N ARG A 211 1.51 15.02 11.03
CA ARG A 211 2.32 13.79 11.13
C ARG A 211 3.69 13.94 10.46
N LEU A 212 3.80 14.76 9.42
CA LEU A 212 5.10 15.09 8.82
C LEU A 212 5.98 15.83 9.83
N HIS A 213 5.39 16.74 10.62
CA HIS A 213 6.09 17.40 11.72
C HIS A 213 6.55 16.39 12.78
N ASP A 214 5.76 15.38 13.12
CA ASP A 214 6.19 14.30 14.02
C ASP A 214 7.40 13.54 13.47
N ALA A 215 7.45 13.23 12.17
CA ALA A 215 8.62 12.61 11.54
C ALA A 215 9.89 13.48 11.65
N THR A 216 9.77 14.80 11.43
CA THR A 216 10.89 15.74 11.62
C THR A 216 11.35 15.82 13.07
N ARG A 217 10.42 15.72 14.03
CA ARG A 217 10.74 15.71 15.46
C ARG A 217 11.48 14.43 15.86
N GLU A 218 11.04 13.27 15.39
CA GLU A 218 11.73 11.99 15.63
C GLU A 218 13.17 12.04 15.12
N LEU A 219 13.39 12.62 13.92
CA LEU A 219 14.73 12.81 13.37
C LEU A 219 15.58 13.74 14.25
N ALA A 220 15.01 14.85 14.74
CA ALA A 220 15.71 15.80 15.59
C ALA A 220 16.16 15.19 16.94
N VAL A 221 15.41 14.24 17.48
CA VAL A 221 15.77 13.51 18.71
C VAL A 221 16.77 12.37 18.43
N GLY A 222 17.10 12.11 17.16
CA GLY A 222 18.05 11.07 16.74
C GLY A 222 17.41 9.72 16.42
N ASN A 223 16.08 9.61 16.44
CA ASN A 223 15.35 8.41 16.04
C ASN A 223 15.12 8.40 14.52
N ALA A 224 16.19 8.16 13.76
CA ALA A 224 16.14 8.12 12.30
C ALA A 224 15.26 6.98 11.76
N ASP A 225 15.22 5.83 12.44
CA ASP A 225 14.45 4.67 11.98
C ASP A 225 12.94 4.94 12.13
N GLY A 226 12.49 5.50 13.26
CA GLY A 226 11.09 5.91 13.44
C GLY A 226 10.67 7.04 12.48
N ALA A 227 11.55 8.01 12.20
CA ALA A 227 11.29 9.05 11.21
C ALA A 227 11.09 8.48 9.79
N VAL A 228 11.86 7.45 9.41
CA VAL A 228 11.68 6.75 8.13
C VAL A 228 10.34 6.04 8.05
N GLU A 229 9.94 5.32 9.10
CA GLU A 229 8.66 4.60 9.15
C GLU A 229 7.48 5.56 8.95
N ILE A 230 7.44 6.66 9.71
CA ILE A 230 6.38 7.68 9.60
C ILE A 230 6.38 8.30 8.20
N ALA A 231 7.54 8.69 7.68
CA ALA A 231 7.65 9.30 6.35
C ALA A 231 7.18 8.34 5.24
N GLN A 232 7.53 7.05 5.33
CA GLN A 232 7.12 6.04 4.35
C GLN A 232 5.60 5.79 4.39
N GLU A 233 4.99 5.74 5.58
CA GLU A 233 3.53 5.67 5.72
C GLU A 233 2.83 6.90 5.11
N LEU A 234 3.41 8.09 5.28
CA LEU A 234 2.86 9.32 4.71
C LEU A 234 3.00 9.36 3.19
N GLU A 235 4.15 8.97 2.65
CA GLU A 235 4.39 8.87 1.21
C GLU A 235 3.38 7.91 0.54
N THR A 236 3.24 6.70 1.09
CA THR A 236 2.28 5.70 0.59
C THR A 236 0.84 6.18 0.71
N LYS A 237 0.43 6.70 1.87
CA LYS A 237 -0.94 7.21 2.04
C LYS A 237 -1.25 8.42 1.13
N ALA A 238 -0.31 9.34 0.96
CA ALA A 238 -0.52 10.51 0.09
C ALA A 238 -0.67 10.10 -1.38
N THR A 239 0.15 9.14 -1.84
CA THR A 239 0.05 8.60 -3.21
C THR A 239 -1.25 7.82 -3.43
N GLU A 240 -1.68 7.00 -2.48
CA GLU A 240 -2.97 6.29 -2.53
C GLU A 240 -4.16 7.27 -2.56
N LEU A 241 -4.19 8.25 -1.66
CA LEU A 241 -5.24 9.26 -1.61
C LEU A 241 -5.31 10.09 -2.89
N ARG A 242 -4.16 10.38 -3.51
CA ARG A 242 -4.09 11.10 -4.79
C ARG A 242 -4.75 10.30 -5.92
N ALA A 243 -4.45 9.01 -6.02
CA ALA A 243 -5.06 8.14 -7.02
C ALA A 243 -6.58 8.02 -6.78
N LEU A 244 -6.97 7.75 -5.53
CA LEU A 244 -8.36 7.60 -5.13
C LEU A 244 -9.18 8.87 -5.37
N PHE A 245 -8.60 10.05 -5.12
CA PHE A 245 -9.27 11.34 -5.37
C PHE A 245 -9.66 11.51 -6.83
N GLY A 246 -8.74 11.23 -7.75
CA GLY A 246 -9.00 11.33 -9.19
C GLY A 246 -10.14 10.42 -9.64
N GLU A 247 -10.11 9.16 -9.22
CA GLU A 247 -11.15 8.17 -9.52
C GLU A 247 -12.51 8.55 -8.90
N THR A 248 -12.49 9.09 -7.68
CA THR A 248 -13.70 9.48 -6.95
C THR A 248 -14.38 10.66 -7.64
N VAL A 249 -13.63 11.71 -7.99
CA VAL A 249 -14.19 12.88 -8.69
C VAL A 249 -14.74 12.47 -10.05
N GLN A 250 -14.03 11.63 -10.80
CA GLN A 250 -14.53 11.09 -12.07
C GLN A 250 -15.85 10.32 -11.89
N THR A 251 -15.91 9.44 -10.88
CA THR A 251 -17.12 8.67 -10.55
C THR A 251 -18.29 9.57 -10.19
N LEU A 252 -18.04 10.67 -9.46
CA LEU A 252 -19.06 11.66 -9.17
C LEU A 252 -19.51 12.37 -10.44
N LEU A 253 -18.62 12.86 -11.30
CA LEU A 253 -19.03 13.54 -12.54
C LEU A 253 -19.87 12.64 -13.44
N GLU A 254 -19.50 11.37 -13.58
CA GLU A 254 -20.30 10.38 -14.31
C GLU A 254 -21.68 10.18 -13.67
N SER A 255 -21.74 10.06 -12.35
CA SER A 255 -23.02 9.91 -11.64
C SER A 255 -23.90 11.16 -11.77
N GLU A 256 -23.31 12.35 -11.89
CA GLU A 256 -24.05 13.60 -12.07
C GLU A 256 -24.65 13.67 -13.47
N ALA A 257 -23.88 13.25 -14.48
CA ALA A 257 -24.37 13.13 -15.85
C ALA A 257 -25.52 12.12 -15.93
N ASP A 258 -25.37 10.93 -15.35
CA ASP A 258 -26.40 9.88 -15.31
C ASP A 258 -27.69 10.40 -14.63
N LEU A 259 -27.57 11.09 -13.49
CA LEU A 259 -28.72 11.69 -12.81
C LEU A 259 -29.33 12.85 -13.62
N GLY A 260 -28.51 13.63 -14.33
CA GLY A 260 -28.96 14.68 -15.24
C GLY A 260 -29.79 14.13 -16.41
N GLU A 261 -29.36 13.01 -17.01
CA GLU A 261 -30.10 12.30 -18.05
C GLU A 261 -31.43 11.78 -17.51
N LEU A 262 -31.43 11.10 -16.36
CA LEU A 262 -32.65 10.60 -15.72
C LEU A 262 -33.64 11.71 -15.39
N ARG A 263 -33.13 12.88 -14.95
CA ARG A 263 -33.96 14.07 -14.73
C ARG A 263 -34.57 14.57 -16.03
N GLY A 264 -33.80 14.59 -17.12
CA GLY A 264 -34.28 14.92 -18.46
C GLY A 264 -35.33 13.94 -18.99
N GLU A 265 -35.23 12.66 -18.62
CA GLU A 265 -36.25 11.65 -18.91
C GLU A 265 -37.52 11.80 -18.05
N GLY A 266 -37.48 12.59 -16.97
CA GLY A 266 -38.60 12.84 -16.05
C GLY A 266 -38.58 12.06 -14.74
N ALA A 267 -37.47 11.41 -14.40
CA ALA A 267 -37.32 10.69 -13.14
C ALA A 267 -37.05 11.64 -11.95
N LEU A 268 -37.61 11.33 -10.79
CA LEU A 268 -37.29 11.98 -9.51
C LEU A 268 -35.91 11.53 -8.99
N THR A 269 -34.95 12.45 -9.02
CA THR A 269 -33.53 12.23 -8.66
C THR A 269 -33.08 12.96 -7.39
N GLN A 270 -33.93 13.80 -6.79
CA GLN A 270 -33.58 14.74 -5.70
C GLN A 270 -32.84 14.08 -4.52
N VAL A 271 -33.28 12.91 -4.07
CA VAL A 271 -32.66 12.20 -2.94
C VAL A 271 -31.21 11.81 -3.24
N LEU A 272 -30.92 11.35 -4.47
CA LEU A 272 -29.57 10.98 -4.87
C LEU A 272 -28.69 12.22 -5.10
N GLU A 273 -29.27 13.33 -5.55
CA GLU A 273 -28.56 14.61 -5.68
C GLU A 273 -28.15 15.20 -4.32
N GLU A 274 -28.98 15.06 -3.29
CA GLU A 274 -28.63 15.44 -1.92
C GLU A 274 -27.47 14.60 -1.39
N GLN A 275 -27.51 13.28 -1.59
CA GLN A 275 -26.41 12.41 -1.20
C GLN A 275 -25.13 12.70 -1.98
N MET A 276 -25.26 13.04 -3.25
CA MET A 276 -24.14 13.48 -4.07
C MET A 276 -23.51 14.76 -3.53
N ARG A 277 -24.31 15.73 -3.09
CA ARG A 277 -23.81 16.94 -2.42
C ARG A 277 -23.07 16.60 -1.13
N MET A 278 -23.57 15.65 -0.34
CA MET A 278 -22.86 15.18 0.85
C MET A 278 -21.52 14.52 0.51
N ALA A 279 -21.45 13.70 -0.54
CA ALA A 279 -20.19 13.09 -0.98
C ALA A 279 -19.15 14.15 -1.39
N ARG A 280 -19.59 15.24 -2.05
CA ARG A 280 -18.73 16.38 -2.41
C ARG A 280 -18.21 17.10 -1.17
N ASP A 281 -19.08 17.43 -0.21
CA ASP A 281 -18.70 18.09 1.04
C ASP A 281 -17.69 17.24 1.84
N MET A 282 -17.83 15.91 1.85
CA MET A 282 -16.82 15.02 2.46
C MET A 282 -15.45 15.15 1.79
N ILE A 283 -15.41 15.13 0.44
CA ILE A 283 -14.16 15.27 -0.32
C ILE A 283 -13.54 16.65 -0.08
N GLU A 284 -14.35 17.70 -0.10
CA GLU A 284 -13.91 19.07 0.19
C GLU A 284 -13.31 19.18 1.58
N ARG A 285 -13.85 18.49 2.59
CA ARG A 285 -13.28 18.44 3.95
C ARG A 285 -12.03 17.56 4.07
N GLY A 286 -11.57 16.93 3.00
CA GLY A 286 -10.41 16.03 3.00
C GLY A 286 -10.73 14.58 3.36
N LEU A 287 -12.01 14.21 3.52
CA LEU A 287 -12.45 12.84 3.79
C LEU A 287 -12.63 12.07 2.48
N ILE A 288 -11.52 11.84 1.78
CA ILE A 288 -11.52 11.22 0.45
C ILE A 288 -12.01 9.77 0.51
N GLU A 289 -11.51 8.95 1.45
CA GLU A 289 -11.90 7.53 1.57
C GLU A 289 -13.42 7.34 1.82
N PRO A 290 -14.07 8.03 2.79
CA PRO A 290 -15.52 7.98 2.93
C PRO A 290 -16.27 8.53 1.72
N GLY A 291 -15.77 9.62 1.12
CA GLY A 291 -16.35 10.20 -0.09
C GLY A 291 -16.34 9.22 -1.27
N ALA A 292 -15.24 8.49 -1.45
CA ALA A 292 -15.08 7.46 -2.48
C ALA A 292 -16.07 6.32 -2.30
N ALA A 293 -16.20 5.80 -1.08
CA ALA A 293 -17.17 4.75 -0.77
C ALA A 293 -18.62 5.20 -1.05
N MET A 294 -18.95 6.45 -0.69
CA MET A 294 -20.26 7.03 -1.00
C MET A 294 -20.47 7.22 -2.50
N ALA A 295 -19.47 7.68 -3.26
CA ALA A 295 -19.54 7.85 -4.71
C ALA A 295 -19.80 6.52 -5.44
N ILE A 296 -19.12 5.44 -5.05
CA ILE A 296 -19.33 4.10 -5.61
C ILE A 296 -20.77 3.63 -5.35
N ARG A 297 -21.26 3.81 -4.11
CA ARG A 297 -22.63 3.46 -3.75
C ARG A 297 -23.64 4.26 -4.59
N LEU A 298 -23.43 5.57 -4.72
CA LEU A 298 -24.29 6.46 -5.49
C LEU A 298 -24.39 6.06 -6.95
N ARG A 299 -23.27 5.68 -7.57
CA ARG A 299 -23.27 5.18 -8.95
C ARG A 299 -24.12 3.92 -9.10
N GLY A 300 -24.05 3.00 -8.13
CA GLY A 300 -24.90 1.80 -8.11
C GLY A 300 -26.39 2.14 -7.94
N GLU A 301 -26.71 3.05 -7.02
CA GLU A 301 -28.07 3.52 -6.77
C GLU A 301 -28.66 4.27 -7.96
N ALA A 302 -27.88 5.12 -8.64
CA ALA A 302 -28.31 5.85 -9.83
C ALA A 302 -28.64 4.91 -11.00
N LYS A 303 -27.78 3.90 -11.25
CA LYS A 303 -28.06 2.87 -12.28
C LYS A 303 -29.34 2.11 -11.97
N LEU A 304 -29.49 1.64 -10.73
CA LEU A 304 -30.67 0.90 -10.29
C LEU A 304 -31.94 1.75 -10.34
N LEU A 305 -31.85 3.06 -10.05
CA LEU A 305 -32.95 4.00 -10.23
C LEU A 305 -33.35 4.08 -11.71
N GLY A 306 -32.37 4.25 -12.61
CA GLY A 306 -32.60 4.32 -14.05
C GLY A 306 -33.23 3.06 -14.63
N ASP A 307 -32.72 1.89 -14.25
CA ASP A 307 -33.27 0.60 -14.70
C ASP A 307 -34.74 0.43 -14.25
N ARG A 308 -35.04 0.77 -13.00
CA ARG A 308 -36.40 0.71 -12.47
C ARG A 308 -37.32 1.72 -13.15
N TYR A 309 -36.86 2.94 -13.36
CA TYR A 309 -37.63 3.99 -14.04
C TYR A 309 -37.97 3.58 -15.48
N ARG A 310 -36.98 3.17 -16.26
CA ARG A 310 -37.17 2.73 -17.66
C ARG A 310 -38.07 1.50 -17.73
N LYS A 311 -37.85 0.50 -16.87
CA LYS A 311 -38.73 -0.68 -16.80
C LYS A 311 -40.17 -0.30 -16.46
N ALA A 312 -40.38 0.55 -15.45
CA ALA A 312 -41.73 0.95 -15.04
C ALA A 312 -42.46 1.77 -16.13
N THR A 313 -41.74 2.65 -16.84
CA THR A 313 -42.33 3.47 -17.91
C THR A 313 -42.61 2.68 -19.18
N THR A 314 -41.74 1.76 -19.59
CA THR A 314 -42.01 0.87 -20.74
C THR A 314 -43.15 -0.09 -20.43
N THR A 315 -43.13 -0.73 -19.27
CA THR A 315 -44.21 -1.65 -18.85
C THR A 315 -45.55 -0.93 -18.69
N LEU A 316 -45.58 0.31 -18.22
CA LEU A 316 -46.81 1.11 -18.20
C LEU A 316 -47.34 1.36 -19.61
N LYS A 317 -46.48 1.77 -20.57
CA LYS A 317 -46.88 2.01 -21.96
C LYS A 317 -47.44 0.74 -22.60
N ASP A 318 -46.78 -0.40 -22.41
CA ASP A 318 -47.23 -1.68 -22.93
C ASP A 318 -48.57 -2.12 -22.29
N ALA A 319 -48.71 -1.93 -20.97
CA ALA A 319 -49.93 -2.22 -20.25
C ALA A 319 -51.10 -1.33 -20.71
N ASP A 320 -50.87 -0.04 -20.95
CA ASP A 320 -51.89 0.89 -21.46
C ASP A 320 -52.36 0.49 -22.88
N VAL A 321 -51.44 0.09 -23.77
CA VAL A 321 -51.79 -0.40 -25.12
C VAL A 321 -52.60 -1.69 -25.04
N LEU A 322 -52.17 -2.65 -24.23
CA LEU A 322 -52.88 -3.92 -24.03
C LEU A 322 -54.27 -3.68 -23.43
N TYR A 323 -54.36 -2.79 -22.43
CA TYR A 323 -55.62 -2.49 -21.80
C TYR A 323 -56.59 -1.77 -22.74
N GLY A 324 -56.12 -0.81 -23.53
CA GLY A 324 -56.95 -0.13 -24.53
C GLY A 324 -57.52 -1.11 -25.58
N ARG A 325 -56.74 -2.11 -26.01
CA ARG A 325 -57.25 -3.19 -26.88
C ARG A 325 -58.32 -4.03 -26.17
N LEU A 326 -58.05 -4.45 -24.93
CA LEU A 326 -59.01 -5.24 -24.15
C LEU A 326 -60.31 -4.46 -23.89
N GLN A 327 -60.24 -3.16 -23.64
CA GLN A 327 -61.41 -2.29 -23.49
C GLN A 327 -62.25 -2.18 -24.77
N ALA A 328 -61.60 -2.01 -25.93
CA ALA A 328 -62.29 -2.02 -27.22
C ALA A 328 -63.00 -3.36 -27.49
N GLU A 329 -62.49 -4.45 -26.91
CA GLU A 329 -63.08 -5.78 -26.94
C GLU A 329 -64.13 -6.01 -25.84
N GLY A 330 -64.48 -4.99 -25.03
CA GLY A 330 -65.52 -5.06 -24.01
C GLY A 330 -65.05 -5.48 -22.61
N PHE A 331 -63.75 -5.64 -22.37
CA PHE A 331 -63.22 -5.91 -21.03
C PHE A 331 -63.15 -4.64 -20.17
N HIS A 332 -63.89 -4.66 -19.07
CA HIS A 332 -63.86 -3.63 -18.05
C HIS A 332 -63.59 -4.31 -16.70
N SER A 333 -62.47 -3.97 -16.05
CA SER A 333 -62.10 -4.52 -14.74
C SER A 333 -61.71 -3.41 -13.79
N TYR A 334 -62.49 -3.28 -12.71
CA TYR A 334 -62.20 -2.32 -11.66
C TYR A 334 -60.83 -2.56 -11.02
N GLU A 335 -60.42 -3.82 -10.84
CA GLU A 335 -59.12 -4.19 -10.28
C GLU A 335 -57.98 -3.73 -11.19
N ALA A 336 -58.12 -3.88 -12.50
CA ALA A 336 -57.12 -3.42 -13.46
C ALA A 336 -57.04 -1.89 -13.53
N ASP A 337 -58.19 -1.21 -13.52
CA ASP A 337 -58.25 0.26 -13.48
C ASP A 337 -57.62 0.83 -12.21
N ALA A 338 -57.87 0.21 -11.05
CA ALA A 338 -57.28 0.58 -9.78
C ALA A 338 -55.75 0.37 -9.81
N ALA A 339 -55.29 -0.81 -10.26
CA ALA A 339 -53.87 -1.12 -10.35
C ALA A 339 -53.10 -0.18 -11.30
N LEU A 340 -53.66 0.16 -12.48
CA LEU A 340 -53.05 1.13 -13.39
C LEU A 340 -53.03 2.55 -12.80
N ARG A 341 -54.08 2.96 -12.09
CA ARG A 341 -54.10 4.25 -11.37
C ARG A 341 -53.03 4.31 -10.29
N ASP A 342 -52.89 3.26 -9.49
CA ASP A 342 -51.90 3.17 -8.41
C ASP A 342 -50.47 3.10 -8.96
N ALA A 343 -50.27 2.42 -10.11
CA ALA A 343 -48.99 2.42 -10.82
C ALA A 343 -48.61 3.84 -11.30
N ARG A 344 -49.53 4.56 -11.95
CA ARG A 344 -49.31 5.95 -12.40
C ARG A 344 -49.06 6.91 -11.24
N ARG A 345 -49.73 6.68 -10.10
CA ARG A 345 -49.48 7.44 -8.87
C ARG A 345 -48.07 7.16 -8.34
N SER A 346 -47.70 5.88 -8.22
CA SER A 346 -46.39 5.46 -7.73
C SER A 346 -45.24 5.96 -8.61
N LEU A 347 -45.41 6.01 -9.94
CA LEU A 347 -44.45 6.62 -10.86
C LEU A 347 -44.25 8.11 -10.58
N ARG A 348 -45.34 8.86 -10.38
CA ARG A 348 -45.27 10.30 -10.06
C ARG A 348 -44.64 10.60 -8.70
N GLU A 349 -44.79 9.68 -7.75
CA GLU A 349 -44.19 9.77 -6.41
C GLU A 349 -42.74 9.22 -6.38
N GLY A 350 -42.21 8.69 -7.48
CA GLY A 350 -40.85 8.14 -7.55
C GLY A 350 -40.70 6.72 -7.00
N GLY A 351 -41.81 6.09 -6.60
CA GLY A 351 -41.88 4.71 -6.14
C GLY A 351 -41.85 3.70 -7.27
N TYR A 352 -40.80 3.69 -8.10
CA TYR A 352 -40.75 2.86 -9.32
C TYR A 352 -40.85 1.36 -9.06
N ALA A 353 -40.29 0.87 -7.95
CA ALA A 353 -40.43 -0.54 -7.56
C ALA A 353 -41.90 -0.91 -7.27
N ARG A 354 -42.61 -0.06 -6.51
CA ARG A 354 -44.04 -0.23 -6.25
C ARG A 354 -44.87 -0.11 -7.53
N ALA A 355 -44.51 0.81 -8.42
CA ALA A 355 -45.15 0.93 -9.73
C ALA A 355 -45.07 -0.38 -10.53
N ILE A 356 -43.90 -1.03 -10.55
CA ILE A 356 -43.71 -2.33 -11.21
C ILE A 356 -44.63 -3.40 -10.58
N GLU A 357 -44.71 -3.47 -9.25
CA GLU A 357 -45.60 -4.43 -8.58
C GLU A 357 -47.09 -4.21 -8.95
N HIS A 358 -47.53 -2.96 -9.01
CA HIS A 358 -48.90 -2.62 -9.44
C HIS A 358 -49.13 -3.00 -10.92
N LEU A 359 -48.14 -2.78 -11.79
CA LEU A 359 -48.20 -3.16 -13.20
C LEU A 359 -48.24 -4.68 -13.36
N GLU A 360 -47.45 -5.44 -12.60
CA GLU A 360 -47.48 -6.91 -12.62
C GLU A 360 -48.85 -7.44 -12.23
N ARG A 361 -49.52 -6.84 -11.22
CA ARG A 361 -50.90 -7.19 -10.86
C ARG A 361 -51.89 -6.92 -12.00
N ALA A 362 -51.76 -5.79 -12.69
CA ALA A 362 -52.59 -5.45 -13.84
C ALA A 362 -52.36 -6.43 -15.01
N LEU A 363 -51.11 -6.74 -15.34
CA LEU A 363 -50.74 -7.69 -16.38
C LEU A 363 -51.26 -9.11 -16.08
N LEU A 364 -51.23 -9.54 -14.82
CA LEU A 364 -51.83 -10.82 -14.40
C LEU A 364 -53.36 -10.83 -14.59
N ALA A 365 -54.04 -9.72 -14.36
CA ALA A 365 -55.47 -9.60 -14.65
C ALA A 365 -55.75 -9.66 -16.16
N PHE A 366 -54.91 -9.01 -16.98
CA PHE A 366 -54.99 -9.08 -18.43
C PHE A 366 -54.77 -10.50 -18.95
N ALA A 367 -53.73 -11.18 -18.47
CA ALA A 367 -53.42 -12.56 -18.84
C ALA A 367 -54.56 -13.53 -18.47
N ARG A 368 -55.17 -13.36 -17.30
CA ARG A 368 -56.35 -14.15 -16.90
C ARG A 368 -57.52 -13.95 -17.88
N ARG A 369 -57.75 -12.71 -18.32
CA ARG A 369 -58.81 -12.40 -19.28
C ARG A 369 -58.53 -12.95 -20.68
N THR A 370 -57.31 -12.76 -21.20
CA THR A 370 -56.94 -13.28 -22.52
C THR A 370 -57.02 -14.80 -22.57
N ASN A 371 -56.58 -15.48 -21.51
CA ASN A 371 -56.70 -16.94 -21.39
C ASN A 371 -58.17 -17.39 -21.30
N ALA A 372 -59.01 -16.70 -20.53
CA ALA A 372 -60.45 -17.00 -20.47
C ALA A 372 -61.13 -16.82 -21.84
N ARG A 373 -60.75 -15.79 -22.59
CA ARG A 373 -61.23 -15.58 -23.97
C ARG A 373 -60.79 -16.70 -24.91
N ALA A 374 -59.51 -17.07 -24.88
CA ALA A 374 -58.98 -18.15 -25.72
C ALA A 374 -59.65 -19.50 -25.40
N ALA A 375 -59.90 -19.79 -24.12
CA ALA A 375 -60.65 -20.95 -23.69
C ALA A 375 -62.10 -20.93 -24.21
N LEU A 376 -62.78 -19.77 -24.11
CA LEU A 376 -64.13 -19.60 -24.61
C LEU A 376 -64.20 -19.80 -26.14
N ALA A 377 -63.27 -19.19 -26.88
CA ALA A 377 -63.15 -19.36 -28.34
C ALA A 377 -62.99 -20.83 -28.73
N LYS A 378 -62.11 -21.55 -28.03
CA LYS A 378 -61.90 -22.99 -28.24
C LYS A 378 -63.17 -23.78 -27.95
N SER A 379 -63.87 -23.49 -26.85
CA SER A 379 -65.12 -24.18 -26.52
C SER A 379 -66.24 -23.93 -27.53
N ILE A 380 -66.33 -22.72 -28.09
CA ILE A 380 -67.27 -22.42 -29.19
C ILE A 380 -66.94 -23.29 -30.40
N GLU A 381 -65.68 -23.34 -30.83
CA GLU A 381 -65.27 -24.16 -31.98
C GLU A 381 -65.49 -25.67 -31.74
N ASP A 382 -65.17 -26.18 -30.55
CA ASP A 382 -65.40 -27.58 -30.17
C ASP A 382 -66.91 -27.92 -30.20
N THR A 383 -67.77 -27.03 -29.71
CA THR A 383 -69.23 -27.22 -29.79
C THR A 383 -69.75 -27.13 -31.21
N ARG A 384 -69.19 -26.23 -32.03
CA ARG A 384 -69.51 -26.13 -33.45
C ARG A 384 -69.19 -27.41 -34.22
N GLN A 385 -68.04 -28.02 -33.93
CA GLN A 385 -67.67 -29.31 -34.52
C GLN A 385 -68.62 -30.43 -34.08
N ARG A 386 -69.03 -30.46 -32.80
CA ARG A 386 -70.02 -31.43 -32.30
C ARG A 386 -71.38 -31.27 -32.97
N VAL A 387 -71.87 -30.05 -33.14
CA VAL A 387 -73.13 -29.77 -33.85
C VAL A 387 -73.05 -30.28 -35.29
N ARG A 388 -71.96 -29.97 -36.02
CA ARG A 388 -71.74 -30.48 -37.40
C ARG A 388 -71.73 -32.01 -37.51
N LEU A 389 -71.21 -32.72 -36.50
CA LEU A 389 -71.22 -34.19 -36.49
C LEU A 389 -72.62 -34.78 -36.23
N LEU A 390 -73.51 -34.00 -35.63
CA LEU A 390 -74.88 -34.40 -35.30
C LEU A 390 -75.92 -33.90 -36.32
N GLU A 391 -75.54 -32.93 -37.17
CA GLU A 391 -76.29 -32.51 -38.34
C GLU A 391 -76.52 -33.71 -39.28
N GLY A 392 -77.80 -34.04 -39.50
CA GLY A 392 -78.22 -35.22 -40.27
C GLY A 392 -78.85 -36.36 -39.46
N ARG A 393 -78.79 -36.32 -38.12
CA ARG A 393 -79.41 -37.35 -37.24
C ARG A 393 -80.88 -37.10 -36.87
N GLY A 394 -81.52 -36.08 -37.42
CA GLY A 394 -82.97 -35.83 -37.23
C GLY A 394 -83.40 -35.48 -35.80
N LEU A 395 -82.51 -34.86 -35.01
CA LEU A 395 -82.78 -34.45 -33.64
C LEU A 395 -83.73 -33.22 -33.61
N THR A 396 -84.82 -33.31 -32.85
CA THR A 396 -85.89 -32.28 -32.75
C THR A 396 -85.41 -30.92 -32.26
N PHE A 397 -84.34 -30.86 -31.47
CA PHE A 397 -83.82 -29.63 -30.85
C PHE A 397 -82.63 -29.01 -31.60
N MET A 398 -82.25 -29.52 -32.77
CA MET A 398 -81.10 -29.01 -33.53
C MET A 398 -81.22 -27.55 -33.99
N PRO A 399 -82.40 -27.07 -34.45
CA PRO A 399 -82.55 -25.66 -34.84
C PRO A 399 -82.29 -24.71 -33.66
N ASP A 400 -82.81 -25.05 -32.48
CA ASP A 400 -82.64 -24.25 -31.26
C ASP A 400 -81.18 -24.23 -30.79
N ILE A 401 -80.49 -25.37 -30.87
CA ILE A 401 -79.04 -25.48 -30.56
C ILE A 401 -78.22 -24.62 -31.52
N GLN A 402 -78.51 -24.66 -32.82
CA GLN A 402 -77.82 -23.84 -33.83
C GLN A 402 -78.10 -22.34 -33.66
N GLU A 403 -79.31 -21.95 -33.27
CA GLU A 403 -79.66 -20.56 -33.02
C GLU A 403 -78.91 -20.00 -31.81
N VAL A 404 -78.91 -20.74 -30.69
CA VAL A 404 -78.22 -20.32 -29.45
C VAL A 404 -76.70 -20.32 -29.64
N LEU A 405 -76.13 -21.31 -30.34
CA LEU A 405 -74.70 -21.30 -30.69
C LEU A 405 -74.35 -20.13 -31.63
N GLY A 406 -75.19 -19.85 -32.64
CA GLY A 406 -75.01 -18.70 -33.53
C GLY A 406 -75.20 -17.35 -32.81
N ARG A 407 -75.94 -17.31 -31.70
CA ARG A 407 -76.02 -16.15 -30.81
C ARG A 407 -74.75 -16.02 -29.98
N ALA A 408 -74.27 -17.11 -29.37
CA ALA A 408 -73.00 -17.15 -28.66
C ALA A 408 -71.80 -16.71 -29.53
N GLU A 409 -71.76 -17.14 -30.79
CA GLU A 409 -70.74 -16.72 -31.77
C GLU A 409 -70.83 -15.22 -32.08
N ARG A 410 -72.03 -14.70 -32.38
CA ARG A 410 -72.22 -13.26 -32.65
C ARG A 410 -71.85 -12.41 -31.45
N GLU A 411 -72.25 -12.83 -30.25
CA GLU A 411 -71.90 -12.14 -29.01
C GLU A 411 -70.39 -12.20 -28.71
N PHE A 412 -69.74 -13.31 -29.05
CA PHE A 412 -68.28 -13.42 -28.98
C PHE A 412 -67.58 -12.44 -29.93
N TYR A 413 -68.05 -12.33 -31.18
CA TYR A 413 -67.52 -11.39 -32.17
C TYR A 413 -67.81 -9.93 -31.83
N HIS A 414 -68.91 -9.66 -31.12
CA HIS A 414 -69.27 -8.32 -30.64
C HIS A 414 -68.67 -7.96 -29.27
N GLY A 415 -67.85 -8.84 -28.67
CA GLY A 415 -67.15 -8.56 -27.41
C GLY A 415 -67.98 -8.78 -26.14
N ASN A 416 -69.23 -9.26 -26.25
CA ASN A 416 -70.06 -9.61 -25.09
C ASN A 416 -69.74 -11.04 -24.61
N TYR A 417 -68.58 -11.20 -23.96
CA TYR A 417 -68.10 -12.52 -23.54
C TYR A 417 -68.93 -13.17 -22.41
N SER A 418 -69.59 -12.38 -21.56
CA SER A 418 -70.49 -12.92 -20.53
C SER A 418 -71.72 -13.56 -21.15
N GLY A 419 -72.40 -12.85 -22.06
CA GLY A 419 -73.56 -13.40 -22.78
C GLY A 419 -73.16 -14.59 -23.65
N SER A 420 -72.04 -14.47 -24.39
CA SER A 420 -71.49 -15.58 -25.18
C SER A 420 -71.22 -16.84 -24.34
N SER A 421 -70.73 -16.69 -23.10
CA SER A 421 -70.50 -17.83 -22.20
C SER A 421 -71.79 -18.46 -21.67
N GLU A 422 -72.82 -17.66 -21.47
CA GLU A 422 -74.13 -18.11 -21.01
C GLU A 422 -74.87 -18.85 -22.12
N ASP A 423 -74.91 -18.26 -23.32
CA ASP A 423 -75.46 -18.90 -24.52
C ASP A 423 -74.71 -20.20 -24.85
N LEU A 424 -73.38 -20.22 -24.75
CA LEU A 424 -72.60 -21.44 -24.96
C LEU A 424 -72.93 -22.53 -23.91
N ARG A 425 -73.16 -22.16 -22.64
CA ARG A 425 -73.60 -23.11 -21.60
C ARG A 425 -74.99 -23.66 -21.91
N ILE A 426 -75.91 -22.84 -22.38
CA ILE A 426 -77.25 -23.27 -22.80
C ILE A 426 -77.14 -24.22 -23.99
N ALA A 427 -76.36 -23.88 -25.02
CA ALA A 427 -76.13 -24.72 -26.19
C ALA A 427 -75.49 -26.07 -25.83
N THR A 428 -74.50 -26.08 -24.94
CA THR A 428 -73.85 -27.31 -24.46
C THR A 428 -74.80 -28.20 -23.65
N VAL A 429 -75.63 -27.63 -22.77
CA VAL A 429 -76.63 -28.39 -22.02
C VAL A 429 -77.69 -28.99 -22.95
N LEU A 430 -78.14 -28.24 -23.96
CA LEU A 430 -79.09 -28.74 -24.98
C LEU A 430 -78.47 -29.86 -25.83
N LEU A 431 -77.19 -29.73 -26.21
CA LEU A 431 -76.41 -30.78 -26.88
C LEU A 431 -76.29 -32.05 -26.04
N ASP A 432 -75.96 -31.92 -24.76
CA ASP A 432 -75.83 -33.06 -23.85
C ASP A 432 -77.21 -33.72 -23.59
N GLY A 433 -78.28 -32.92 -23.52
CA GLY A 433 -79.66 -33.42 -23.44
C GLY A 433 -80.11 -34.17 -24.71
N ALA A 434 -79.76 -33.65 -25.89
CA ALA A 434 -80.08 -34.25 -27.17
C ALA A 434 -79.28 -35.54 -27.46
N THR A 435 -78.05 -35.64 -26.92
CA THR A 435 -77.21 -36.84 -27.05
C THR A 435 -77.50 -37.91 -25.99
N ARG A 436 -78.05 -37.54 -24.82
CA ARG A 436 -78.48 -38.48 -23.76
C ARG A 436 -79.94 -38.92 -23.85
N ALA A 437 -80.76 -38.31 -24.70
CA ALA A 437 -82.15 -38.73 -24.87
C ALA A 437 -82.20 -40.19 -25.39
N PRO A 438 -82.78 -41.14 -24.63
CA PRO A 438 -82.94 -42.50 -25.12
C PRO A 438 -83.91 -42.48 -26.30
N THR A 439 -83.55 -43.20 -27.36
CA THR A 439 -84.39 -43.49 -28.52
C THR A 439 -85.76 -43.99 -28.06
N ARG A 440 -86.72 -43.09 -27.92
CA ARG A 440 -88.11 -43.41 -27.64
C ARG A 440 -88.81 -43.63 -28.96
N ASP A 441 -88.44 -44.71 -29.64
CA ASP A 441 -89.22 -45.25 -30.75
C ASP A 441 -89.66 -46.68 -30.41
N GLY A 442 -90.78 -46.73 -29.68
CA GLY A 442 -91.58 -47.93 -29.55
C GLY A 442 -92.57 -48.00 -30.70
N ARG A 443 -92.27 -48.78 -31.74
CA ARG A 443 -93.26 -49.47 -32.57
C ARG A 443 -92.85 -50.90 -32.85
N ARG A 444 -93.62 -51.78 -32.20
CA ARG A 444 -93.86 -53.22 -32.37
C ARG A 444 -93.28 -53.92 -33.60
N ALA A 445 -92.58 -55.04 -33.36
CA ALA A 445 -93.07 -56.37 -33.71
C ALA A 445 -92.91 -57.29 -32.50
#